data_AF-A0A6V7PCZ9-F1
#
_entry.id   AF-A0A6V7PCZ9-F1
#
_cell.length_a   1.000
_cell.length_b   1.000
_cell.length_c   1.000
_cell.angle_alpha   90.00
_cell.angle_beta   90.00
_cell.angle_gamma   90.00
#
_symmetry.space_group_name_H-M   'P 1'
#
loop_
_entity.id
_entity.type
_entity.pdbx_description
1 polymer ?
#
loop_
_entity_poly.entity_id
_entity_poly.type
_entity_poly.pdbx_seq_one_letter_code
_entity_poly.pdbx_strand_id
1 'polypeptide(L)'
;MVKVGIGSPAVDLYLFFDTAGSITWMQCAPCDPCFPQPPPIYDPAKSASYRAVACGHPLCAHNACEDGKCKYEIRYGHRTFTNGTLVEEQFAFTSSRSGATERIGGLVFGCSNKTSRRMFDVPHSKAAGILALDRSPTSFATQMSDRIGGRFSYCIPPPHAPAGTGYLRFGDDIGDTRNMQSTSFVRNGASLLPHYYLKLNDISIADERLNLPAGTFDNKSDGSGGASSTPARRTRFYPTPRSRR
;
A
#
# COMPACT_ATOMS: atom_id res chain seq x y z
N MET A 1 -10.51 4.63 1.79
CA MET A 1 -9.34 5.37 2.29
C MET A 1 -9.17 5.07 3.77
N VAL A 2 -7.95 5.19 4.28
CA VAL A 2 -7.61 5.02 5.70
C VAL A 2 -7.04 6.32 6.25
N LYS A 3 -7.40 6.66 7.49
CA LYS A 3 -6.88 7.83 8.20
C LYS A 3 -5.53 7.47 8.83
N VAL A 4 -4.53 8.31 8.63
CA VAL A 4 -3.17 8.14 9.15
C VAL A 4 -2.69 9.50 9.68
N GLY A 5 -2.18 9.53 10.91
CA GLY A 5 -1.52 10.73 11.44
C GLY A 5 -0.05 10.75 11.00
N ILE A 6 0.43 11.88 10.48
CA ILE A 6 1.80 12.01 9.93
C ILE A 6 2.52 13.15 10.63
N GLY A 7 3.75 12.91 11.08
CA GLY A 7 4.61 13.93 11.68
C GLY A 7 4.56 14.04 13.20
N SER A 8 5.32 15.01 13.70
CA SER A 8 5.33 15.44 15.09
C SER A 8 5.34 16.98 15.16
N PRO A 9 4.23 17.65 15.50
CA PRO A 9 2.92 17.07 15.84
C PRO A 9 2.25 16.35 14.65
N ALA A 10 1.41 15.37 14.95
CA ALA A 10 0.76 14.56 13.91
C ALA A 10 -0.36 15.35 13.22
N VAL A 11 -0.38 15.29 11.89
CA VAL A 11 -1.45 15.81 11.02
C VAL A 11 -2.20 14.65 10.40
N ASP A 12 -3.52 14.67 10.49
CA ASP A 12 -4.37 13.61 9.96
C ASP A 12 -4.57 13.72 8.45
N LEU A 13 -4.18 12.68 7.72
CA LEU A 13 -4.36 12.56 6.28
C LEU A 13 -5.10 11.27 5.93
N TYR A 14 -5.71 11.25 4.76
CA TYR A 14 -6.40 10.06 4.24
C TYR A 14 -5.60 9.48 3.07
N LEU A 15 -5.28 8.20 3.13
CA LEU A 15 -4.56 7.51 2.05
C LEU A 15 -5.45 6.41 1.45
N PHE A 16 -5.36 6.20 0.14
CA PHE A 16 -5.78 4.91 -0.42
C PHE A 16 -4.80 3.84 0.01
N PHE A 17 -5.24 2.61 0.29
CA PHE A 17 -4.30 1.51 0.49
C PHE A 17 -4.20 0.69 -0.79
N ASP A 18 -3.01 0.25 -1.13
CA ASP A 18 -2.73 -0.47 -2.36
C ASP A 18 -1.83 -1.69 -2.09
N THR A 19 -2.39 -2.89 -2.26
CA THR A 19 -1.65 -4.16 -2.08
C THR A 19 -0.73 -4.50 -3.26
N ALA A 20 -0.71 -3.67 -4.30
CA ALA A 20 0.26 -3.72 -5.39
C ALA A 20 1.19 -2.48 -5.41
N GLY A 21 1.05 -1.55 -4.47
CA GLY A 21 1.94 -0.39 -4.37
C GLY A 21 3.23 -0.75 -3.63
N SER A 22 4.38 -0.31 -4.17
CA SER A 22 5.72 -0.58 -3.62
C SER A 22 6.26 0.48 -2.65
N ILE A 23 5.77 1.71 -2.73
CA ILE A 23 6.20 2.84 -1.89
C ILE A 23 4.95 3.53 -1.36
N THR A 24 4.87 3.69 -0.04
CA THR A 24 3.87 4.57 0.58
C THR A 24 4.25 6.00 0.23
N TRP A 25 3.32 6.82 -0.23
CA TRP A 25 3.61 8.21 -0.57
C TRP A 25 2.42 9.13 -0.31
N MET A 26 2.71 10.43 -0.17
CA MET A 26 1.71 11.49 -0.08
C MET A 26 2.25 12.81 -0.62
N GLN A 27 1.37 13.75 -0.98
CA GLN A 27 1.80 15.07 -1.43
C GLN A 27 2.43 15.87 -0.30
N CYS A 28 3.58 16.47 -0.60
CA CYS A 28 4.37 17.30 0.28
C CYS A 28 4.62 18.70 -0.30
N ALA A 29 4.65 19.71 0.55
CA ALA A 29 5.00 21.07 0.16
C ALA A 29 6.52 21.23 -0.01
N PRO A 30 6.98 22.04 -0.99
CA PRO A 30 6.22 22.62 -2.09
C PRO A 30 5.79 21.53 -3.11
N CYS A 31 4.64 21.73 -3.74
CA CYS A 31 4.00 20.72 -4.60
C CYS A 31 3.48 21.37 -5.89
N ASP A 32 4.13 21.14 -7.04
CA ASP A 32 3.67 21.64 -8.35
C ASP A 32 4.29 20.86 -9.54
N PRO A 33 3.48 20.30 -10.46
CA PRO A 33 2.03 20.19 -10.42
C PRO A 33 1.57 19.19 -9.36
N CYS A 34 0.40 19.41 -8.77
CA CYS A 34 -0.19 18.51 -7.78
C CYS A 34 -1.70 18.33 -7.98
N PHE A 35 -2.24 17.17 -7.63
CA PHE A 35 -3.69 16.94 -7.65
C PHE A 35 -4.36 17.68 -6.49
N PRO A 36 -5.61 18.15 -6.67
CA PRO A 36 -6.34 18.79 -5.59
C PRO A 36 -6.65 17.76 -4.50
N GLN A 37 -6.27 18.08 -3.26
CA GLN A 37 -6.63 17.29 -2.09
C GLN A 37 -7.37 18.18 -1.07
N PRO A 38 -8.46 17.71 -0.45
CA PRO A 38 -9.19 18.48 0.57
C PRO A 38 -8.41 18.79 1.85
N PRO A 39 -7.61 17.86 2.45
CA PRO A 39 -6.69 18.21 3.52
C PRO A 39 -5.53 19.06 2.96
N PRO A 40 -4.97 20.01 3.74
CA PRO A 40 -3.75 20.70 3.32
C PRO A 40 -2.64 19.73 2.95
N ILE A 41 -1.86 20.08 1.93
CA ILE A 41 -0.65 19.34 1.56
C ILE A 41 0.27 19.29 2.79
N TYR A 42 0.86 18.12 3.03
CA TYR A 42 1.75 17.91 4.18
C TYR A 42 2.98 18.82 4.06
N ASP A 43 3.30 19.56 5.12
CA ASP A 43 4.45 20.44 5.15
C ASP A 43 5.57 19.82 6.00
N PRO A 44 6.61 19.24 5.38
CA PRO A 44 7.68 18.57 6.12
C PRO A 44 8.45 19.53 7.04
N ALA A 45 8.47 20.83 6.74
CA ALA A 45 9.17 21.82 7.59
C ALA A 45 8.50 22.02 8.95
N LYS A 46 7.25 21.58 9.12
CA LYS A 46 6.48 21.70 10.37
C LYS A 46 6.59 20.46 11.27
N SER A 47 7.33 19.43 10.85
CA SER A 47 7.47 18.19 11.60
C SER A 47 8.87 18.05 12.19
N ALA A 48 8.95 17.85 13.51
CA ALA A 48 10.22 17.64 14.20
C ALA A 48 10.85 16.26 13.90
N SER A 49 10.02 15.28 13.49
CA SER A 49 10.44 13.90 13.20
C SER A 49 10.79 13.65 11.74
N TYR A 50 10.68 14.67 10.87
CA TYR A 50 11.06 14.58 9.47
C TYR A 50 12.57 14.37 9.32
N ARG A 51 12.98 13.38 8.53
CA ARG A 51 14.37 13.16 8.14
C ARG A 51 14.46 12.80 6.66
N ALA A 52 15.40 13.41 5.94
CA ALA A 52 15.65 13.04 4.55
C ALA A 52 16.38 11.70 4.47
N VAL A 53 15.97 10.82 3.54
CA VAL A 53 16.69 9.57 3.30
C VAL A 53 17.90 9.86 2.41
N ALA A 54 19.09 9.55 2.92
CA ALA A 54 20.34 9.67 2.20
C ALA A 54 20.47 8.58 1.12
N CYS A 55 21.25 8.83 0.07
CA CYS A 55 21.40 7.89 -1.03
C CYS A 55 22.01 6.54 -0.65
N GLY A 56 22.85 6.49 0.39
CA GLY A 56 23.44 5.24 0.90
C GLY A 56 22.47 4.40 1.74
N HIS A 57 21.25 4.87 1.98
CA HIS A 57 20.27 4.14 2.77
C HIS A 57 19.82 2.86 2.02
N PRO A 58 19.68 1.70 2.68
CA PRO A 58 19.31 0.44 2.01
C PRO A 58 18.00 0.53 1.20
N LEU A 59 17.01 1.28 1.70
CA LEU A 59 15.74 1.49 1.00
C LEU A 59 15.84 2.46 -0.21
N CYS A 60 17.01 3.07 -0.43
CA CYS A 60 17.31 3.87 -1.61
C CYS A 60 17.98 3.08 -2.74
N ALA A 61 18.40 1.84 -2.52
CA ALA A 61 19.26 1.10 -3.45
C ALA A 61 18.71 0.97 -4.89
N HIS A 62 17.39 1.00 -5.06
CA HIS A 62 16.71 0.90 -6.36
C HIS A 62 16.07 2.22 -6.84
N ASN A 63 16.41 3.33 -6.17
CA ASN A 63 15.89 4.67 -6.43
C ASN A 63 17.02 5.57 -6.93
N ALA A 64 16.67 6.69 -7.56
CA ALA A 64 17.65 7.65 -8.03
C ALA A 64 18.27 8.42 -6.86
N CYS A 65 19.51 8.88 -7.03
CA CYS A 65 20.19 9.75 -6.06
C CYS A 65 20.46 11.10 -6.73
N GLU A 66 19.93 12.17 -6.16
CA GLU A 66 20.14 13.54 -6.65
C GLU A 66 20.43 14.45 -5.45
N ASP A 67 21.55 15.19 -5.49
CA ASP A 67 21.98 16.10 -4.42
C ASP A 67 22.00 15.46 -3.02
N GLY A 68 22.45 14.20 -2.94
CA GLY A 68 22.50 13.42 -1.71
C GLY A 68 21.14 12.96 -1.17
N LYS A 69 20.05 13.20 -1.92
CA LYS A 69 18.68 12.83 -1.56
C LYS A 69 18.20 11.67 -2.41
N CYS A 70 17.50 10.74 -1.78
CA CYS A 70 16.90 9.60 -2.47
C CYS A 70 15.62 10.01 -3.23
N LYS A 71 15.63 9.99 -4.55
CA LYS A 71 14.51 10.36 -5.42
C LYS A 71 13.75 9.14 -5.89
N TYR A 72 12.43 9.22 -5.88
CA TYR A 72 11.58 8.16 -6.41
C TYR A 72 10.61 8.73 -7.45
N GLU A 73 10.24 7.88 -8.41
CA GLU A 73 9.16 8.12 -9.35
C GLU A 73 8.32 6.85 -9.46
N ILE A 74 7.01 7.00 -9.41
CA ILE A 74 6.07 5.93 -9.77
C ILE A 74 5.19 6.42 -10.90
N ARG A 75 5.08 5.60 -11.93
CA ARG A 75 4.15 5.78 -13.05
C ARG A 75 3.02 4.77 -12.94
N TYR A 76 1.81 5.27 -12.78
CA TYR A 76 0.60 4.47 -12.74
C TYR A 76 0.01 4.29 -14.14
N GLY A 77 -0.87 3.29 -14.29
CA GLY A 77 -1.68 3.12 -15.50
C GLY A 77 -2.42 4.40 -15.86
N HIS A 78 -2.76 4.60 -17.14
CA HIS A 78 -3.37 5.84 -17.66
C HIS A 78 -2.48 7.10 -17.59
N ARG A 79 -1.15 6.94 -17.52
CA ARG A 79 -0.14 8.01 -17.60
C ARG A 79 -0.16 9.00 -16.42
N THR A 80 -0.73 8.64 -15.27
CA THR A 80 -0.54 9.41 -14.05
C THR A 80 0.77 9.04 -13.36
N PHE A 81 1.34 9.97 -12.60
CA PHE A 81 2.60 9.76 -11.91
C PHE A 81 2.64 10.46 -10.56
N THR A 82 3.59 10.02 -9.73
CA THR A 82 4.05 10.70 -8.53
C THR A 82 5.57 10.70 -8.52
N ASN A 83 6.16 11.82 -8.12
CA ASN A 83 7.60 12.02 -8.09
C ASN A 83 7.97 12.86 -6.86
N GLY A 84 9.04 12.48 -6.19
CA GLY A 84 9.51 13.19 -5.01
C GLY A 84 10.74 12.57 -4.39
N THR A 85 10.87 12.76 -3.08
CA THR A 85 12.03 12.29 -2.30
C THR A 85 11.57 11.28 -1.27
N LEU A 86 12.33 10.20 -1.05
CA LEU A 86 12.13 9.33 0.11
C LEU A 86 12.59 10.04 1.38
N VAL A 87 11.77 9.95 2.41
CA VAL A 87 12.00 10.59 3.70
C VAL A 87 11.52 9.63 4.79
N GLU A 88 12.07 9.77 5.99
CA GLU A 88 11.60 9.09 7.20
C GLU A 88 10.70 10.02 7.99
N GLU A 89 9.65 9.46 8.57
CA GLU A 89 8.73 10.20 9.43
C GLU A 89 8.02 9.29 10.44
N GLN A 90 7.39 9.90 11.43
CA GLN A 90 6.48 9.28 12.37
C GLN A 90 5.08 9.14 11.77
N PHE A 91 4.52 7.93 11.82
CA PHE A 91 3.13 7.66 11.50
C PHE A 91 2.38 7.33 12.80
N ALA A 92 1.10 7.69 12.86
CA ALA A 92 0.21 7.40 13.97
C ALA A 92 -1.05 6.70 13.47
N PHE A 93 -1.42 5.62 14.15
CA PHE A 93 -2.61 4.82 13.84
C PHE A 93 -3.40 4.58 15.13
N THR A 94 -4.72 4.64 15.03
CA THR A 94 -5.60 4.31 16.17
C THR A 94 -6.07 2.86 16.02
N SER A 95 -5.79 2.04 17.04
CA SER A 95 -6.28 0.66 17.09
C SER A 95 -7.79 0.64 17.17
N SER A 96 -8.41 -0.20 16.35
CA SER A 96 -9.86 -0.41 16.37
C SER A 96 -10.31 -1.27 17.55
N ARG A 97 -9.36 -1.95 18.22
CA ARG A 97 -9.62 -2.87 19.33
C ARG A 97 -9.45 -2.20 20.69
N SER A 98 -8.34 -1.46 20.88
CA SER A 98 -8.03 -0.81 22.17
C SER A 98 -8.41 0.67 22.20
N GLY A 99 -8.63 1.30 21.04
CA GLY A 99 -8.79 2.75 20.92
C GLY A 99 -7.48 3.53 21.15
N ALA A 100 -6.38 2.85 21.47
CA ALA A 100 -5.09 3.48 21.69
C ALA A 100 -4.48 3.96 20.37
N THR A 101 -3.80 5.09 20.40
CA THR A 101 -3.01 5.60 19.27
C THR A 101 -1.58 5.10 19.39
N GLU A 102 -1.18 4.27 18.44
CA GLU A 102 0.21 3.86 18.28
C GLU A 102 0.96 4.85 17.40
N ARG A 103 2.20 5.17 17.79
CA ARG A 103 3.11 6.03 17.05
C ARG A 103 4.33 5.23 16.64
N ILE A 104 4.65 5.27 15.36
CA ILE A 104 5.74 4.51 14.75
C ILE A 104 6.66 5.50 14.07
N GLY A 105 7.86 5.68 14.61
CA GLY A 105 8.91 6.50 14.01
C GLY A 105 9.75 5.75 12.98
N GLY A 106 10.44 6.49 12.12
CA GLY A 106 11.44 5.94 11.19
C GLY A 106 10.85 5.23 9.98
N LEU A 107 9.58 5.48 9.63
CA LEU A 107 8.98 4.91 8.44
C LEU A 107 9.41 5.70 7.21
N VAL A 108 10.01 5.00 6.25
CA VAL A 108 10.39 5.56 4.96
C VAL A 108 9.18 5.63 4.06
N PHE A 109 8.91 6.81 3.52
CA PHE A 109 7.83 7.03 2.56
C PHE A 109 8.24 8.07 1.51
N GLY A 110 7.50 8.11 0.41
CA GLY A 110 7.67 9.08 -0.65
C GLY A 110 6.97 10.41 -0.35
N CYS A 111 7.75 11.46 -0.17
CA CYS A 111 7.27 12.83 -0.05
C CYS A 111 7.16 13.42 -1.47
N SER A 112 5.95 13.41 -2.05
CA SER A 112 5.72 13.79 -3.45
C SER A 112 5.66 15.31 -3.62
N ASN A 113 6.61 15.87 -4.37
CA ASN A 113 6.58 17.28 -4.74
C ASN A 113 5.94 17.52 -6.11
N LYS A 114 5.73 16.45 -6.89
CA LYS A 114 5.07 16.51 -8.20
C LYS A 114 4.15 15.30 -8.37
N THR A 115 2.92 15.54 -8.78
CA THR A 115 1.95 14.51 -9.12
C THR A 115 1.11 14.93 -10.33
N SER A 116 0.51 13.96 -11.02
CA SER A 116 -0.44 14.29 -12.08
C SER A 116 -1.69 14.96 -11.50
N ARG A 117 -2.13 16.09 -12.08
CA ARG A 117 -3.34 16.81 -11.63
C ARG A 117 -4.62 15.96 -11.62
N ARG A 118 -4.69 14.95 -12.50
CA ARG A 118 -5.81 14.00 -12.63
C ARG A 118 -5.71 12.78 -11.70
N MET A 119 -4.71 12.73 -10.82
CA MET A 119 -4.61 11.64 -9.85
C MET A 119 -5.81 11.72 -8.89
N PHE A 120 -6.47 10.58 -8.66
CA PHE A 120 -7.68 10.49 -7.83
C PHE A 120 -8.81 11.44 -8.24
N ASP A 121 -8.95 11.69 -9.54
CA ASP A 121 -10.07 12.45 -10.13
C ASP A 121 -11.38 11.66 -10.04
N VAL A 122 -11.83 11.45 -8.80
CA VAL A 122 -13.09 10.81 -8.44
C VAL A 122 -13.84 11.73 -7.49
N PRO A 123 -15.17 11.88 -7.63
CA PRO A 123 -15.96 12.73 -6.78
C PRO A 123 -15.74 12.43 -5.28
N HIS A 124 -15.60 13.48 -4.49
CA HIS A 124 -15.44 13.40 -3.03
C HIS A 124 -14.19 12.66 -2.53
N SER A 125 -13.19 12.44 -3.39
CA SER A 125 -11.89 11.94 -2.93
C SER A 125 -11.29 12.88 -1.89
N LYS A 126 -10.85 12.32 -0.76
CA LYS A 126 -10.10 13.02 0.29
C LYS A 126 -8.64 12.56 0.35
N ALA A 127 -8.21 11.77 -0.64
CA ALA A 127 -6.91 11.12 -0.60
C ALA A 127 -5.79 12.16 -0.73
N ALA A 128 -4.77 12.03 0.11
CA ALA A 128 -3.51 12.76 0.02
C ALA A 128 -2.40 11.93 -0.63
N GLY A 129 -2.65 10.64 -0.88
CA GLY A 129 -1.67 9.69 -1.42
C GLY A 129 -2.07 8.23 -1.24
N ILE A 130 -1.07 7.34 -1.21
CA ILE A 130 -1.21 5.88 -1.15
C ILE A 130 -0.39 5.29 0.01
N LEU A 131 -1.01 4.43 0.81
CA LEU A 131 -0.40 3.49 1.73
C LEU A 131 -0.09 2.19 0.99
N ALA A 132 1.17 1.96 0.68
CA ALA A 132 1.64 0.76 -0.02
C ALA A 132 1.64 -0.45 0.91
N LEU A 133 1.10 -1.56 0.45
CA LEU A 133 0.98 -2.80 1.21
C LEU A 133 1.56 -4.01 0.47
N ASP A 134 2.23 -3.83 -0.68
CA ASP A 134 2.92 -4.93 -1.34
C ASP A 134 4.11 -5.45 -0.50
N ARG A 135 4.91 -6.38 -1.05
CA ARG A 135 6.04 -7.00 -0.34
C ARG A 135 7.39 -6.37 -0.69
N SER A 136 7.39 -5.16 -1.26
CA SER A 136 8.60 -4.37 -1.52
C SER A 136 9.20 -3.89 -0.20
N PRO A 137 10.53 -3.74 -0.08
CA PRO A 137 11.17 -3.22 1.14
C PRO A 137 10.66 -1.85 1.58
N THR A 138 10.27 -0.99 0.64
CA THR A 138 9.74 0.36 0.87
C THR A 138 8.23 0.40 1.16
N SER A 139 7.52 -0.72 1.06
CA SER A 139 6.09 -0.78 1.39
C SER A 139 5.89 -0.73 2.90
N PHE A 140 4.78 -0.13 3.34
CA PHE A 140 4.45 -0.05 4.77
C PHE A 140 4.34 -1.45 5.39
N ALA A 141 3.74 -2.40 4.67
CA ALA A 141 3.57 -3.77 5.18
C ALA A 141 4.91 -4.46 5.48
N THR A 142 5.93 -4.23 4.64
CA THR A 142 7.25 -4.83 4.82
C THR A 142 8.04 -4.12 5.91
N GLN A 143 8.06 -2.79 5.92
CA GLN A 143 8.74 -2.01 6.97
C GLN A 143 8.19 -2.32 8.37
N MET A 144 6.89 -2.63 8.45
CA MET A 144 6.21 -2.96 9.70
C MET A 144 6.21 -4.45 10.04
N SER A 145 6.77 -5.31 9.18
CA SER A 145 6.57 -6.77 9.25
C SER A 145 6.87 -7.35 10.63
N ASP A 146 7.95 -6.91 11.30
CA ASP A 146 8.31 -7.41 12.63
C ASP A 146 7.31 -7.02 13.72
N ARG A 147 6.65 -5.86 13.56
CA ARG A 147 5.63 -5.37 14.50
C ARG A 147 4.26 -5.97 14.23
N ILE A 148 3.91 -6.19 12.96
CA ILE A 148 2.58 -6.67 12.55
C ILE A 148 2.56 -8.18 12.23
N GLY A 149 3.67 -8.89 12.48
CA GLY A 149 3.85 -10.30 12.13
C GLY A 149 3.71 -10.59 10.63
N GLY A 150 3.93 -9.58 9.78
CA GLY A 150 3.70 -9.64 8.32
C GLY A 150 2.24 -9.80 7.91
N ARG A 151 1.28 -9.41 8.77
CA ARG A 151 -0.16 -9.64 8.57
C ARG A 151 -0.95 -8.34 8.53
N PHE A 152 -1.88 -8.27 7.58
CA PHE A 152 -2.94 -7.27 7.54
C PHE A 152 -4.23 -7.89 6.99
N SER A 153 -5.38 -7.31 7.33
CA SER A 153 -6.69 -7.69 6.79
C SER A 153 -7.50 -6.44 6.47
N TYR A 154 -8.35 -6.53 5.45
CA TYR A 154 -9.17 -5.38 5.05
C TYR A 154 -10.55 -5.83 4.59
N CYS A 155 -11.55 -4.97 4.81
CA CYS A 155 -12.88 -5.11 4.24
C CYS A 155 -13.22 -3.80 3.51
N ILE A 156 -13.42 -3.90 2.20
CA ILE A 156 -13.84 -2.76 1.37
C ILE A 156 -15.36 -2.77 1.29
N PRO A 157 -16.05 -1.78 1.88
CA PRO A 157 -17.49 -1.72 1.83
C PRO A 157 -17.95 -1.20 0.46
N PRO A 158 -19.22 -1.42 0.06
CA PRO A 158 -19.75 -0.84 -1.17
C PRO A 158 -19.72 0.70 -1.11
N PRO A 159 -19.68 1.40 -2.26
CA PRO A 159 -19.52 2.86 -2.31
C PRO A 159 -20.53 3.68 -1.48
N HIS A 160 -21.74 3.14 -1.27
CA HIS A 160 -22.82 3.80 -0.53
C HIS A 160 -22.97 3.30 0.91
N ALA A 161 -22.02 2.50 1.41
CA ALA A 161 -22.05 2.07 2.79
C ALA A 161 -21.82 3.25 3.75
N PRO A 162 -22.42 3.22 4.96
CA PRO A 162 -22.12 4.18 6.00
C PRO A 162 -20.62 4.25 6.31
N ALA A 163 -20.15 5.42 6.74
CA ALA A 163 -18.77 5.58 7.22
C ALA A 163 -18.50 4.60 8.37
N GLY A 164 -17.31 4.00 8.39
CA GLY A 164 -16.92 3.00 9.40
C GLY A 164 -17.35 1.55 9.11
N THR A 165 -18.07 1.29 8.01
CA THR A 165 -18.44 -0.09 7.61
C THR A 165 -17.24 -0.94 7.18
N GLY A 166 -16.20 -0.29 6.64
CA GLY A 166 -14.95 -0.94 6.20
C GLY A 166 -13.85 -0.88 7.25
N TYR A 167 -12.80 -1.67 7.05
CA TYR A 167 -11.62 -1.63 7.91
C TYR A 167 -10.33 -2.00 7.16
N LEU A 168 -9.20 -1.57 7.72
CA LEU A 168 -7.86 -2.09 7.49
C LEU A 168 -7.25 -2.34 8.87
N ARG A 169 -6.80 -3.56 9.14
CA ARG A 169 -6.28 -4.02 10.44
C ARG A 169 -4.92 -4.66 10.26
N PHE A 170 -4.06 -4.52 11.25
CA PHE A 170 -2.67 -5.01 11.20
C PHE A 170 -2.38 -5.88 12.43
N GLY A 171 -1.56 -6.92 12.26
CA GLY A 171 -1.10 -7.75 13.38
C GLY A 171 -2.23 -8.24 14.29
N ASP A 172 -2.13 -7.96 15.58
CA ASP A 172 -3.04 -8.44 16.63
C ASP A 172 -4.41 -7.73 16.67
N ASP A 173 -4.56 -6.65 15.89
CA ASP A 173 -5.86 -6.02 15.64
C ASP A 173 -6.73 -6.87 14.68
N ILE A 174 -6.14 -7.86 14.00
CA ILE A 174 -6.88 -8.82 13.18
C ILE A 174 -7.64 -9.78 14.13
N GLY A 175 -8.96 -9.85 13.94
CA GLY A 175 -9.83 -10.73 14.73
C GLY A 175 -9.61 -12.22 14.48
N ASP A 176 -10.47 -13.06 15.07
CA ASP A 176 -10.40 -14.51 14.94
C ASP A 176 -10.45 -14.98 13.47
N THR A 177 -9.45 -15.77 13.09
CA THR A 177 -9.29 -16.30 11.73
C THR A 177 -9.57 -17.80 11.62
N ARG A 178 -10.04 -18.47 12.68
CA ARG A 178 -10.22 -19.95 12.70
C ARG A 178 -11.12 -20.49 11.59
N ASN A 179 -12.14 -19.73 11.18
CA ASN A 179 -13.09 -20.16 10.15
C ASN A 179 -12.74 -19.61 8.75
N MET A 180 -11.53 -19.07 8.56
CA MET A 180 -11.11 -18.53 7.27
C MET A 180 -10.51 -19.60 6.37
N GLN A 181 -10.91 -19.58 5.10
CA GLN A 181 -10.25 -20.35 4.05
C GLN A 181 -8.94 -19.67 3.65
N SER A 182 -7.92 -20.45 3.34
CA SER A 182 -6.59 -19.93 3.01
C SER A 182 -6.01 -20.55 1.75
N THR A 183 -5.13 -19.81 1.10
CA THR A 183 -4.35 -20.26 -0.05
C THR A 183 -2.96 -19.65 0.04
N SER A 184 -1.96 -20.37 -0.44
CA SER A 184 -0.58 -19.89 -0.41
C SER A 184 -0.33 -18.89 -1.53
N PHE A 185 0.43 -17.83 -1.24
CA PHE A 185 0.94 -16.98 -2.31
C PHE A 185 1.97 -17.72 -3.14
N VAL A 186 1.84 -17.59 -4.45
CA VAL A 186 2.82 -18.09 -5.40
C VAL A 186 3.84 -17.00 -5.69
N ARG A 187 5.09 -17.41 -5.93
CA ARG A 187 6.08 -16.52 -6.54
C ARG A 187 5.81 -16.51 -8.04
N ASN A 188 5.73 -15.33 -8.62
CA ASN A 188 5.82 -15.20 -10.06
C ASN A 188 7.31 -15.08 -10.39
N GLY A 189 7.92 -16.14 -10.93
CA GLY A 189 9.34 -16.15 -11.29
C GLY A 189 9.71 -15.21 -12.44
N ALA A 190 8.71 -14.79 -13.23
CA ALA A 190 8.86 -13.86 -14.34
C ALA A 190 8.61 -12.40 -13.96
N SER A 191 7.82 -12.16 -12.91
CA SER A 191 7.56 -10.83 -12.38
C SER A 191 8.52 -10.53 -11.23
N LEU A 192 9.37 -9.52 -11.42
CA LEU A 192 10.20 -8.97 -10.36
C LEU A 192 9.38 -8.19 -9.32
N LEU A 193 8.09 -7.97 -9.57
CA LEU A 193 7.24 -7.17 -8.69
C LEU A 193 6.74 -8.02 -7.52
N PRO A 194 6.96 -7.58 -6.27
CA PRO A 194 6.68 -8.37 -5.08
C PRO A 194 5.20 -8.28 -4.64
N HIS A 195 4.29 -8.52 -5.59
CA HIS A 195 2.85 -8.52 -5.35
C HIS A 195 2.34 -9.83 -4.73
N TYR A 196 1.08 -9.83 -4.27
CA TYR A 196 0.38 -11.00 -3.76
C TYR A 196 -0.28 -11.80 -4.89
N TYR A 197 0.47 -12.72 -5.49
CA TYR A 197 -0.03 -13.64 -6.51
C TYR A 197 -0.62 -14.90 -5.91
N LEU A 198 -1.65 -15.43 -6.55
CA LEU A 198 -2.35 -16.64 -6.17
C LEU A 198 -2.47 -17.62 -7.32
N LYS A 199 -2.59 -18.89 -6.94
CA LYS A 199 -2.92 -19.96 -7.87
C LYS A 199 -4.43 -20.03 -8.05
N LEU A 200 -4.91 -19.65 -9.22
CA LEU A 200 -6.30 -19.87 -9.64
C LEU A 200 -6.37 -21.19 -10.41
N ASN A 201 -7.15 -22.14 -9.93
CA ASN A 201 -7.27 -23.46 -10.56
C ASN A 201 -8.34 -23.49 -11.64
N ASP A 202 -9.50 -22.88 -11.39
CA ASP A 202 -10.64 -22.86 -12.30
C ASP A 202 -11.66 -21.80 -11.86
N ILE A 203 -12.73 -21.65 -12.65
CA ILE A 203 -13.87 -20.78 -12.36
C ILE A 203 -15.14 -21.64 -12.43
N SER A 204 -16.08 -21.38 -11.53
CA SER A 204 -17.43 -21.94 -11.59
C SER A 204 -18.45 -20.85 -11.81
N ILE A 205 -19.48 -21.12 -12.62
CA ILE A 205 -20.62 -20.22 -12.88
C ILE A 205 -21.89 -21.01 -12.60
N ALA A 206 -22.73 -20.51 -11.68
CA ALA A 206 -23.94 -21.21 -11.24
C ALA A 206 -23.66 -22.67 -10.82
N ASP A 207 -22.63 -22.84 -9.98
CA ASP A 207 -22.11 -24.13 -9.49
C ASP A 207 -21.56 -25.09 -10.57
N GLU A 208 -21.59 -24.71 -11.84
CA GLU A 208 -20.94 -25.46 -12.91
C GLU A 208 -19.50 -25.01 -13.12
N ARG A 209 -18.57 -25.95 -12.94
CA ARG A 209 -17.15 -25.72 -13.17
C ARG A 209 -16.86 -25.65 -14.67
N LEU A 210 -16.14 -24.62 -15.11
CA LEU A 210 -15.81 -24.43 -16.53
C LEU A 210 -14.82 -25.47 -17.08
N ASN A 211 -14.14 -26.22 -16.22
CA ASN A 211 -13.17 -27.27 -16.57
C ASN A 211 -12.10 -26.76 -17.54
N LEU A 212 -11.58 -25.56 -17.27
CA LEU A 212 -10.55 -24.94 -18.10
C LEU A 212 -9.27 -25.80 -18.11
N PRO A 213 -8.53 -25.84 -19.23
CA PRO A 213 -7.27 -26.58 -19.30
C PRO A 213 -6.32 -26.22 -18.15
N ALA A 214 -5.66 -27.22 -17.57
CA ALA A 214 -4.69 -26.99 -16.51
C ALA A 214 -3.61 -26.01 -16.99
N GLY A 215 -3.26 -25.04 -16.15
CA GLY A 215 -2.28 -24.00 -16.46
C GLY A 215 -2.82 -22.79 -17.22
N THR A 216 -4.15 -22.72 -17.49
CA THR A 216 -4.78 -21.54 -18.11
C THR A 216 -4.41 -20.22 -17.41
N PHE A 217 -4.28 -20.24 -16.08
CA PHE A 217 -3.96 -19.06 -15.25
C PHE A 217 -2.52 -19.02 -14.73
N ASP A 218 -1.66 -19.96 -15.15
CA ASP A 218 -0.30 -20.01 -14.62
C ASP A 218 0.49 -18.77 -15.03
N ASN A 219 1.41 -18.35 -14.16
CA ASN A 219 2.35 -17.28 -14.46
C ASN A 219 3.29 -17.74 -15.58
N LYS A 220 3.30 -17.01 -16.69
CA LYS A 220 4.17 -17.30 -17.83
C LYS A 220 5.48 -16.53 -17.71
N SER A 221 6.52 -17.03 -18.38
CA SER A 221 7.85 -16.43 -18.40
C SER A 221 7.91 -15.03 -19.03
N ASP A 222 6.91 -14.68 -19.84
CA ASP A 222 6.75 -13.35 -20.45
C ASP A 222 6.05 -12.33 -19.52
N GLY A 223 5.75 -12.73 -18.27
CA GLY A 223 5.06 -11.89 -17.29
C GLY A 223 3.53 -11.87 -17.42
N SER A 224 2.95 -12.58 -18.40
CA SER A 224 1.50 -12.73 -18.55
C SER A 224 0.94 -13.87 -17.70
N GLY A 225 -0.39 -13.92 -17.56
CA GLY A 225 -1.08 -14.86 -16.68
C GLY A 225 -1.06 -14.45 -15.21
N GLY A 226 -1.36 -15.39 -14.32
CA GLY A 226 -1.44 -15.17 -12.89
C GLY A 226 -2.73 -14.49 -12.42
N ALA A 227 -3.02 -14.65 -11.12
CA ALA A 227 -4.07 -13.90 -10.43
C ALA A 227 -3.44 -13.11 -9.28
N SER A 228 -3.53 -11.78 -9.31
CA SER A 228 -3.02 -10.90 -8.24
C SER A 228 -4.16 -10.33 -7.40
N SER A 229 -3.99 -10.27 -6.08
CA SER A 229 -4.92 -9.54 -5.20
C SER A 229 -4.59 -8.05 -5.23
N THR A 230 -5.47 -7.22 -5.80
CA THR A 230 -5.36 -5.74 -5.74
C THR A 230 -6.67 -5.13 -5.25
N PRO A 231 -6.64 -4.03 -4.47
CA PRO A 231 -7.86 -3.41 -3.96
C PRO A 231 -8.56 -2.58 -5.05
N ALA A 232 -7.84 -2.27 -6.13
CA ALA A 232 -8.29 -1.46 -7.27
C ALA A 232 -9.36 -2.16 -8.13
N ARG A 233 -9.55 -3.47 -7.97
CA ARG A 233 -10.66 -4.23 -8.55
C ARG A 233 -11.26 -5.11 -7.48
N ARG A 234 -12.58 -5.33 -7.50
CA ARG A 234 -13.26 -6.23 -6.55
C ARG A 234 -12.61 -7.62 -6.63
N THR A 235 -11.74 -7.96 -5.70
CA THR A 235 -11.19 -9.31 -5.56
C THR A 235 -10.81 -9.50 -4.09
N ARG A 236 -11.30 -10.58 -3.46
CA ARG A 236 -11.00 -10.93 -2.06
C ARG A 236 -9.93 -12.00 -2.04
N PHE A 237 -8.78 -11.73 -1.42
CA PHE A 237 -7.74 -12.73 -1.15
C PHE A 237 -6.77 -12.27 -0.05
N TYR A 238 -6.38 -13.15 0.90
CA TYR A 238 -5.60 -12.78 2.10
C TYR A 238 -4.41 -13.74 2.44
N PRO A 239 -3.26 -13.21 2.93
CA PRO A 239 -2.00 -13.92 3.30
C PRO A 239 -1.98 -14.89 4.51
N THR A 240 -0.96 -15.77 4.55
CA THR A 240 -0.47 -16.53 5.73
C THR A 240 0.92 -16.09 6.22
N PRO A 241 1.29 -16.28 7.51
CA PRO A 241 2.66 -16.26 8.02
C PRO A 241 3.31 -17.66 7.97
N ARG A 242 4.63 -17.71 7.74
CA ARG A 242 5.43 -18.95 7.73
C ARG A 242 5.46 -19.63 9.09
N SER A 243 5.14 -20.93 9.16
CA SER A 243 5.62 -21.81 10.24
C SER A 243 7.09 -22.16 9.99
N ARG A 244 7.96 -21.94 10.99
CA ARG A 244 9.31 -22.52 11.00
C ARG A 244 9.20 -24.05 11.02
N ARG A 245 9.91 -24.71 10.11
CA ARG A 245 10.46 -26.05 10.34
C ARG A 245 11.95 -25.88 10.57
#